data_AF-A0A1C4W1C5-F1
#
_entry.id   AF-A0A1C4W1C5-F1
#
_cell.length_a   1.000
_cell.length_b   1.000
_cell.length_c   1.000
_cell.angle_alpha   90.00
_cell.angle_beta   90.00
_cell.angle_gamma   90.00
#
_symmetry.space_group_name_H-M   'P 1'
#
loop_
_entity.id
_entity.type
_entity.pdbx_description
1 polymer ?
#
loop_
_entity_poly.entity_id
_entity_poly.type
_entity_poly.pdbx_seq_one_letter_code
_entity_poly.pdbx_strand_id
1 'polypeptide(L)'
;MSGLPAVPDVVFSDRQCAAARAVVDDLGGPERVDLAFLGGSLAVGLGHATSDVDLYVVADRPPGSSAVLTRDGVEVHVLTLDAATVTRLVDVGSAYTVTGVDRGQLNLDPRTRHGLVRVLTGWRLRCTDGWERELARLRRDTVRQIFVAHHAAQFAGYAEDVLGALDSGDPYTALASSALALEAAAEAALAAADDIYLGDKFLFRRLTRTPATAPWADLLWGLLHEPVAAGEPLPRLRERTDRRLRAGNLLLAWCALEGWPAPLATLPAPSTAAPARRSPYATPLRFRDGLALIGPRESYRVDDAVLRRWRDARPGDPGDDLRALAALGLLAADGGPAPGPPDPAPPPGVRPEPLFAWQPRTDRLPGPVVARPEAAR
;
A
#
# COMPACT_ATOMS: atom_id res chain seq x y z
N MET A 1 -6.49 -28.33 3.81
CA MET A 1 -5.90 -27.66 2.64
C MET A 1 -4.40 -27.72 2.81
N SER A 2 -3.64 -28.14 1.80
CA SER A 2 -2.18 -28.06 1.84
C SER A 2 -1.81 -26.57 1.75
N GLY A 3 -1.17 -26.03 2.79
CA GLY A 3 -0.77 -24.63 2.81
C GLY A 3 0.12 -24.28 1.62
N LEU A 4 0.06 -23.03 1.17
CA LEU A 4 0.98 -22.51 0.15
C LEU A 4 2.45 -22.83 0.54
N PRO A 5 3.26 -23.36 -0.37
CA PRO A 5 4.63 -23.76 -0.05
C PRO A 5 5.46 -22.53 0.34
N ALA A 6 6.27 -22.66 1.40
CA ALA A 6 7.22 -21.64 1.78
C ALA A 6 8.36 -21.57 0.74
N VAL A 7 8.65 -20.36 0.25
CA VAL A 7 9.77 -20.10 -0.65
C VAL A 7 10.91 -19.49 0.18
N PRO A 8 12.10 -20.13 0.23
CA PRO A 8 13.24 -19.61 1.01
C PRO A 8 13.61 -18.19 0.59
N ASP A 9 14.03 -17.35 1.55
CA ASP A 9 14.51 -16.01 1.26
C ASP A 9 15.78 -16.04 0.39
N VAL A 10 15.83 -15.13 -0.59
CA VAL A 10 16.97 -14.96 -1.49
C VAL A 10 17.49 -13.54 -1.31
N VAL A 11 18.71 -13.44 -0.79
CA VAL A 11 19.39 -12.18 -0.46
C VAL A 11 20.65 -12.01 -1.33
N PHE A 12 21.34 -10.88 -1.18
CA PHE A 12 22.63 -10.68 -1.85
C PHE A 12 23.65 -11.73 -1.43
N SER A 13 24.35 -12.30 -2.41
CA SER A 13 25.53 -13.11 -2.18
C SER A 13 26.76 -12.24 -1.87
N ASP A 14 27.78 -12.83 -1.22
CA ASP A 14 29.05 -12.16 -0.96
C ASP A 14 29.69 -11.59 -2.23
N ARG A 15 29.59 -12.33 -3.34
CA ARG A 15 30.08 -11.90 -4.66
C ARG A 15 29.36 -10.64 -5.16
N GLN A 16 28.04 -10.57 -5.00
CA GLN A 16 27.26 -9.38 -5.39
C GLN A 16 27.61 -8.18 -4.50
N CYS A 17 27.75 -8.38 -3.19
CA CYS A 17 28.18 -7.34 -2.26
C CYS A 17 29.59 -6.82 -2.59
N ALA A 18 30.53 -7.70 -2.92
CA ALA A 18 31.88 -7.32 -3.32
C ALA A 18 31.89 -6.52 -4.64
N ALA A 19 31.14 -6.97 -5.65
CA ALA A 19 31.00 -6.26 -6.93
C ALA A 19 30.43 -4.85 -6.74
N ALA A 20 29.41 -4.69 -5.89
CA ALA A 20 28.82 -3.39 -5.61
C ALA A 20 29.78 -2.45 -4.86
N ARG A 21 30.58 -2.96 -3.92
CA ARG A 21 31.61 -2.15 -3.24
C ARG A 21 32.69 -1.70 -4.22
N ALA A 22 33.15 -2.58 -5.11
CA ALA A 22 34.09 -2.22 -6.16
C ALA A 22 33.53 -1.11 -7.06
N VAL A 23 32.24 -1.18 -7.42
CA VAL A 23 31.57 -0.09 -8.14
C VAL A 23 31.56 1.22 -7.34
N VAL A 24 31.32 1.20 -6.03
CA VAL A 24 31.41 2.41 -5.19
C VAL A 24 32.82 3.01 -5.22
N ASP A 25 33.86 2.17 -5.18
CA ASP A 25 35.25 2.63 -5.28
C ASP A 25 35.55 3.27 -6.64
N ASP A 26 35.06 2.68 -7.74
CA ASP A 26 35.21 3.23 -9.09
C ASP A 26 34.49 4.57 -9.28
N LEU A 27 33.43 4.82 -8.52
CA LEU A 27 32.74 6.12 -8.49
C LEU A 27 33.52 7.20 -7.70
N GLY A 28 34.72 6.88 -7.23
CA GLY A 28 35.61 7.75 -6.45
C GLY A 28 35.56 7.48 -4.95
N GLY A 29 34.91 6.39 -4.53
CA GLY A 29 34.93 5.91 -3.16
C GLY A 29 34.56 6.97 -2.12
N PRO A 30 35.26 7.01 -0.97
CA PRO A 30 34.93 7.91 0.11
C PRO A 30 35.01 9.41 -0.16
N GLU A 31 35.75 9.81 -1.18
CA GLU A 31 35.98 11.22 -1.49
C GLU A 31 34.83 11.84 -2.30
N ARG A 32 33.98 11.00 -2.92
CA ARG A 32 32.95 11.46 -3.86
C ARG A 32 31.56 10.91 -3.61
N VAL A 33 31.46 9.80 -2.88
CA VAL A 33 30.18 9.16 -2.53
C VAL A 33 29.90 9.46 -1.07
N ASP A 34 28.72 9.98 -0.75
CA ASP A 34 28.34 10.26 0.63
C ASP A 34 27.46 9.16 1.22
N LEU A 35 26.61 8.56 0.38
CA LEU A 35 25.70 7.49 0.74
C LEU A 35 25.68 6.46 -0.39
N ALA A 36 25.85 5.19 -0.03
CA ALA A 36 25.65 4.06 -0.94
C ALA A 36 24.96 2.91 -0.22
N PHE A 37 23.91 2.35 -0.83
CA PHE A 37 23.21 1.20 -0.29
C PHE A 37 22.66 0.30 -1.39
N LEU A 38 22.58 -0.99 -1.10
CA LEU A 38 21.92 -1.97 -1.96
C LEU A 38 20.43 -2.01 -1.65
N GLY A 39 19.58 -1.94 -2.67
CA GLY A 39 18.12 -1.93 -2.52
C GLY A 39 17.43 -3.06 -3.28
N GLY A 40 16.16 -2.85 -3.61
CA GLY A 40 15.38 -3.81 -4.40
C GLY A 40 14.93 -5.04 -3.61
N SER A 41 14.49 -6.06 -4.35
CA SER A 41 13.91 -7.27 -3.74
C SER A 41 14.93 -8.11 -2.97
N LEU A 42 16.20 -8.15 -3.41
CA LEU A 42 17.27 -8.86 -2.72
C LEU A 42 17.54 -8.30 -1.30
N ALA A 43 17.42 -6.98 -1.12
CA ALA A 43 17.63 -6.34 0.20
C ALA A 43 16.63 -6.81 1.27
N VAL A 44 15.46 -7.29 0.85
CA VAL A 44 14.38 -7.75 1.73
C VAL A 44 14.14 -9.27 1.64
N GLY A 45 15.08 -10.01 1.07
CA GLY A 45 14.98 -11.47 0.93
C GLY A 45 13.99 -11.95 -0.13
N LEU A 46 13.45 -11.07 -0.97
CA LEU A 46 12.49 -11.38 -2.02
C LEU A 46 13.14 -11.61 -3.40
N GLY A 47 14.46 -11.82 -3.44
CA GLY A 47 15.16 -12.11 -4.69
C GLY A 47 14.63 -13.36 -5.42
N HIS A 48 14.93 -13.43 -6.71
CA HIS A 48 14.76 -14.60 -7.56
C HIS A 48 15.99 -14.79 -8.46
N ALA A 49 16.04 -15.87 -9.23
CA ALA A 49 17.21 -16.24 -10.05
C ALA A 49 17.68 -15.15 -11.03
N THR A 50 16.77 -14.27 -11.48
CA THR A 50 17.08 -13.16 -12.39
C THR A 50 17.11 -11.79 -11.70
N SER A 51 17.21 -11.73 -10.37
CA SER A 51 17.29 -10.45 -9.65
C SER A 51 18.66 -9.80 -9.89
N ASP A 52 18.62 -8.54 -10.27
CA ASP A 52 19.75 -7.64 -10.47
C ASP A 52 20.24 -7.03 -9.15
N VAL A 53 21.45 -6.46 -9.17
CA VAL A 53 22.03 -5.74 -8.02
C VAL A 53 21.74 -4.26 -8.17
N ASP A 54 20.70 -3.77 -7.49
CA ASP A 54 20.37 -2.35 -7.41
C ASP A 54 21.27 -1.62 -6.40
N LEU A 55 22.16 -0.75 -6.89
CA LEU A 55 23.02 0.10 -6.07
C LEU A 55 22.56 1.56 -6.13
N TYR A 56 22.09 2.11 -5.02
CA TYR A 56 21.72 3.52 -4.90
C TYR A 56 22.89 4.34 -4.40
N VAL A 57 23.17 5.47 -5.03
CA VAL A 57 24.28 6.35 -4.67
C VAL A 57 23.86 7.81 -4.58
N VAL A 58 24.37 8.51 -3.57
CA VAL A 58 24.38 9.98 -3.48
C VAL A 58 25.85 10.42 -3.56
N ALA A 59 26.16 11.23 -4.57
CA ALA A 59 27.52 11.65 -4.88
C ALA A 59 27.57 13.09 -5.41
N ASP A 60 28.67 13.80 -5.18
CA ASP A 60 28.88 15.19 -5.60
C ASP A 60 28.78 15.38 -7.12
N ARG A 61 29.22 14.37 -7.87
CA ARG A 61 29.25 14.35 -9.33
C ARG A 61 28.84 12.97 -9.81
N PRO A 62 27.54 12.70 -9.91
CA PRO A 62 27.07 11.37 -10.24
C PRO A 62 27.31 11.02 -11.72
N PRO A 63 27.43 9.73 -12.07
CA PRO A 63 27.66 9.26 -13.43
C PRO A 63 26.44 9.39 -14.37
N GLY A 64 25.44 10.20 -14.02
CA GLY A 64 24.12 10.26 -14.66
C GLY A 64 23.01 9.70 -13.77
N SER A 65 21.76 9.66 -14.26
CA SER A 65 20.61 9.16 -13.49
C SER A 65 20.61 7.64 -13.29
N SER A 66 21.18 6.89 -14.25
CA SER A 66 21.30 5.43 -14.19
C SER A 66 22.48 4.95 -15.03
N ALA A 67 23.22 3.96 -14.53
CA ALA A 67 24.26 3.25 -15.28
C ALA A 67 24.26 1.76 -14.92
N VAL A 68 24.74 0.91 -15.81
CA VAL A 68 25.01 -0.50 -15.50
C VAL A 68 26.51 -0.71 -15.58
N LEU A 69 27.11 -1.18 -14.49
CA LEU A 69 28.54 -1.44 -14.40
C LEU A 69 28.77 -2.91 -14.06
N THR A 70 29.65 -3.56 -14.82
CA THR A 70 29.96 -4.97 -14.62
C THR A 70 31.25 -5.12 -13.82
N ARG A 71 31.22 -5.88 -12.72
CA ARG A 71 32.40 -6.26 -11.94
C ARG A 71 32.40 -7.76 -11.69
N ASP A 72 33.49 -8.41 -12.06
CA ASP A 72 33.66 -9.86 -11.95
C ASP A 72 32.46 -10.65 -12.51
N GLY A 73 31.92 -10.21 -13.65
CA GLY A 73 30.76 -10.83 -14.29
C GLY A 73 29.41 -10.62 -13.58
N VAL A 74 29.34 -9.74 -12.57
CA VAL A 74 28.09 -9.31 -11.94
C VAL A 74 27.71 -7.94 -12.49
N GLU A 75 26.49 -7.80 -12.99
CA GLU A 75 25.92 -6.51 -13.39
C GLU A 75 25.36 -5.77 -12.17
N VAL A 76 25.82 -4.54 -11.96
CA VAL A 76 25.38 -3.65 -10.90
C VAL A 76 24.67 -2.45 -11.52
N HIS A 77 23.39 -2.31 -11.21
CA HIS A 77 22.53 -1.24 -11.68
C HIS A 77 22.67 -0.05 -10.72
N VAL A 78 23.47 0.93 -11.14
CA VAL A 78 23.72 2.15 -10.38
C VAL A 78 22.58 3.14 -10.61
N LEU A 79 21.92 3.51 -9.52
CA LEU A 79 20.81 4.46 -9.48
C LEU A 79 21.23 5.67 -8.64
N THR A 80 21.39 6.81 -9.30
CA THR A 80 21.76 8.04 -8.61
C THR A 80 20.54 8.68 -7.96
N LEU A 81 20.67 9.04 -6.69
CA LEU A 81 19.74 9.90 -5.98
C LEU A 81 20.43 11.24 -5.68
N ASP A 82 19.75 12.35 -5.95
CA ASP A 82 20.21 13.64 -5.44
C ASP A 82 19.93 13.75 -3.93
N ALA A 83 20.77 14.49 -3.22
CA ALA A 83 20.67 14.67 -1.77
C ALA A 83 19.31 15.26 -1.35
N ALA A 84 18.74 16.16 -2.15
CA ALA A 84 17.46 16.78 -1.84
C ALA A 84 16.32 15.74 -1.93
N THR A 85 16.39 14.79 -2.85
CA THR A 85 15.45 13.68 -2.98
C THR A 85 15.49 12.79 -1.74
N VAL A 86 16.68 12.39 -1.27
CA VAL A 86 16.80 11.59 -0.05
C VAL A 86 16.29 12.37 1.18
N THR A 87 16.63 13.65 1.28
CA THR A 87 16.13 14.53 2.36
C THR A 87 14.60 14.61 2.35
N ARG A 88 13.97 14.80 1.18
CA ARG A 88 12.50 14.80 1.06
C ARG A 88 11.88 13.46 1.49
N LEU A 89 12.51 12.34 1.15
CA LEU A 89 12.06 11.01 1.59
C LEU A 89 12.14 10.88 3.11
N VAL A 90 13.24 11.34 3.73
CA VAL A 90 13.40 11.38 5.18
C VAL A 90 12.33 12.25 5.82
N ASP A 91 12.06 13.45 5.30
CA ASP A 91 11.03 14.35 5.80
C ASP A 91 9.65 13.69 5.78
N VAL A 92 9.27 13.08 4.64
CA VAL A 92 8.00 12.36 4.50
C VAL A 92 7.87 11.22 5.51
N GLY A 93 8.93 10.45 5.73
CA GLY A 93 8.92 9.30 6.66
C GLY A 93 9.27 9.64 8.11
N SER A 94 9.48 10.91 8.45
CA SER A 94 9.86 11.33 9.82
C SER A 94 8.66 11.49 10.77
N ALA A 95 7.49 11.85 10.23
CA ALA A 95 6.25 11.97 11.00
C ALA A 95 5.02 11.62 10.16
N TYR A 96 4.05 10.96 10.79
CA TYR A 96 2.74 10.72 10.18
C TYR A 96 1.87 11.97 10.36
N THR A 97 1.41 12.56 9.25
CA THR A 97 0.77 13.89 9.23
C THR A 97 -0.64 13.89 8.66
N VAL A 98 -1.12 12.77 8.14
CA VAL A 98 -2.46 12.67 7.52
C VAL A 98 -3.55 13.03 8.54
N THR A 99 -4.46 13.90 8.14
CA THR A 99 -5.68 14.28 8.87
C THR A 99 -6.90 14.15 7.95
N GLY A 100 -8.10 14.41 8.47
CA GLY A 100 -9.30 14.47 7.63
C GLY A 100 -9.19 15.47 6.46
N VAL A 101 -8.41 16.55 6.66
CA VAL A 101 -8.23 17.67 5.71
C VAL A 101 -6.95 17.51 4.88
N ASP A 102 -5.82 17.20 5.50
CA ASP A 102 -4.54 16.99 4.80
C ASP A 102 -4.30 15.51 4.53
N ARG A 103 -4.36 15.13 3.24
CA ARG A 103 -4.19 13.75 2.78
C ARG A 103 -2.94 13.57 1.91
N GLY A 104 -1.98 14.48 1.98
CA GLY A 104 -0.79 14.47 1.12
C GLY A 104 -0.04 13.12 1.13
N GLN A 105 0.19 12.54 2.32
CA GLN A 105 0.88 11.25 2.45
C GLN A 105 0.07 10.03 1.96
N LEU A 106 -1.26 10.15 1.78
CA LEU A 106 -2.07 9.08 1.19
C LEU A 106 -1.92 9.02 -0.33
N ASN A 107 -1.54 10.14 -0.96
CA ASN A 107 -1.47 10.29 -2.41
C ASN A 107 -0.01 10.40 -2.92
N LEU A 108 0.95 9.84 -2.17
CA LEU A 108 2.34 9.79 -2.60
C LEU A 108 2.45 9.05 -3.93
N ASP A 109 3.18 9.63 -4.87
CA ASP A 109 3.44 9.00 -6.15
C ASP A 109 4.24 7.69 -5.97
N PRO A 110 4.16 6.75 -6.93
CA PRO A 110 4.87 5.47 -6.83
C PRO A 110 6.39 5.60 -6.63
N ARG A 111 7.06 6.62 -7.18
CA ARG A 111 8.51 6.79 -7.03
C ARG A 111 8.86 7.19 -5.60
N THR A 112 8.10 8.09 -5.00
CA THR A 112 8.27 8.47 -3.59
C THR A 112 8.06 7.28 -2.66
N ARG A 113 7.01 6.49 -2.87
CA ARG A 113 6.74 5.28 -2.07
C ARG A 113 7.86 4.24 -2.19
N HIS A 114 8.31 3.91 -3.40
CA HIS A 114 9.44 2.99 -3.60
C HIS A 114 10.75 3.56 -3.04
N GLY A 115 10.96 4.87 -3.14
CA GLY A 115 12.11 5.56 -2.55
C GLY A 115 12.16 5.39 -1.02
N LEU A 116 11.03 5.59 -0.34
CA LEU A 116 10.90 5.38 1.12
C LEU A 116 11.30 3.96 1.51
N VAL A 117 10.74 2.95 0.83
CA VAL A 117 11.08 1.54 1.08
C VAL A 117 12.57 1.31 0.89
N ARG A 118 13.13 1.74 -0.24
CA ARG A 118 14.53 1.49 -0.59
C ARG A 118 15.52 2.12 0.39
N VAL A 119 15.28 3.35 0.82
CA VAL A 119 16.11 4.03 1.83
C VAL A 119 15.99 3.33 3.18
N LEU A 120 14.79 2.88 3.55
CA LEU A 120 14.51 2.26 4.85
C LEU A 120 15.01 0.81 4.97
N THR A 121 14.96 0.03 3.89
CA THR A 121 15.34 -1.40 3.89
C THR A 121 16.71 -1.68 3.26
N GLY A 122 17.36 -0.65 2.70
CA GLY A 122 18.60 -0.83 1.95
C GLY A 122 19.78 -1.26 2.82
N TRP A 123 20.64 -2.15 2.28
CA TRP A 123 21.86 -2.57 2.95
C TRP A 123 22.95 -1.52 2.72
N ARG A 124 23.28 -0.76 3.77
CA ARG A 124 24.26 0.32 3.69
C ARG A 124 25.66 -0.23 3.40
N LEU A 125 26.25 0.20 2.30
CA LEU A 125 27.67 -0.04 1.96
C LEU A 125 28.54 1.11 2.46
N ARG A 126 27.99 2.32 2.43
CA ARG A 126 28.64 3.56 2.86
C ARG A 126 27.62 4.58 3.34
N CYS A 127 27.94 5.30 4.41
CA CYS A 127 27.12 6.37 4.97
C CYS A 127 28.05 7.33 5.72
N THR A 128 28.09 8.60 5.35
CA THR A 128 28.81 9.62 6.12
C THR A 128 28.02 9.98 7.40
N ASP A 129 28.67 10.56 8.40
CA ASP A 129 28.02 10.99 9.65
C ASP A 129 26.85 11.97 9.43
N GLY A 130 26.93 12.79 8.38
CA GLY A 130 25.85 13.67 7.95
C GLY A 130 24.60 12.87 7.56
N TRP A 131 24.77 11.88 6.68
CA TRP A 131 23.68 11.00 6.27
C TRP A 131 23.20 10.09 7.39
N GLU A 132 24.07 9.62 8.27
CA GLU A 132 23.66 8.78 9.39
C GLU A 132 22.69 9.53 10.31
N ARG A 133 22.99 10.80 10.62
CA ARG A 133 22.10 11.67 11.40
C ARG A 133 20.80 11.98 10.67
N GLU A 134 20.86 12.23 9.37
CA GLU A 134 19.67 12.51 8.56
C GLU A 134 18.76 11.29 8.48
N LEU A 135 19.31 10.12 8.12
CA LEU A 135 18.58 8.85 8.04
C LEU A 135 18.04 8.39 9.40
N ALA A 136 18.65 8.78 10.52
CA ALA A 136 18.12 8.49 11.85
C ALA A 136 16.78 9.19 12.13
N ARG A 137 16.41 10.24 11.37
CA ARG A 137 15.09 10.89 11.44
C ARG A 137 14.00 10.07 10.75
N LEU A 138 14.35 9.16 9.84
CA LEU A 138 13.40 8.30 9.15
C LEU A 138 12.87 7.24 10.10
N ARG A 139 11.56 7.25 10.35
CA ARG A 139 10.93 6.36 11.33
C ARG A 139 10.21 5.22 10.64
N ARG A 140 10.65 3.99 10.91
CA ARG A 140 10.02 2.78 10.38
C ARG A 140 8.52 2.70 10.69
N ASP A 141 8.14 2.99 11.94
CA ASP A 141 6.73 3.06 12.36
C ASP A 141 5.90 4.07 11.57
N THR A 142 6.50 5.21 11.23
CA THR A 142 5.82 6.23 10.43
C THR A 142 5.61 5.75 9.00
N VAL A 143 6.63 5.20 8.36
CA VAL A 143 6.49 4.63 7.00
C VAL A 143 5.46 3.50 6.97
N ARG A 144 5.46 2.65 8.01
CA ARG A 144 4.43 1.64 8.23
C ARG A 144 3.03 2.25 8.28
N GLN A 145 2.80 3.27 9.11
CA GLN A 145 1.52 3.97 9.23
C GLN A 145 1.08 4.63 7.91
N ILE A 146 2.02 5.22 7.17
CA ILE A 146 1.78 5.78 5.83
C ILE A 146 1.25 4.70 4.90
N PHE A 147 1.88 3.52 4.85
CA PHE A 147 1.45 2.45 3.94
C PHE A 147 0.15 1.77 4.38
N VAL A 148 -0.08 1.56 5.67
CA VAL A 148 -1.37 1.08 6.18
C VAL A 148 -2.49 2.03 5.73
N ALA A 149 -2.33 3.34 5.96
CA ALA A 149 -3.35 4.32 5.61
C ALA A 149 -3.52 4.49 4.09
N HIS A 150 -2.41 4.49 3.34
CA HIS A 150 -2.41 4.56 1.88
C HIS A 150 -3.21 3.40 1.27
N HIS A 151 -2.92 2.17 1.67
CA HIS A 151 -3.61 1.00 1.13
C HIS A 151 -5.05 0.88 1.63
N ALA A 152 -5.36 1.33 2.85
CA ALA A 152 -6.73 1.46 3.31
C ALA A 152 -7.53 2.47 2.46
N ALA A 153 -6.91 3.59 2.06
CA ALA A 153 -7.54 4.56 1.17
C ALA A 153 -7.75 4.00 -0.25
N GLN A 154 -6.79 3.24 -0.80
CA GLN A 154 -6.96 2.53 -2.07
C GLN A 154 -8.10 1.51 -1.99
N PHE A 155 -8.17 0.73 -0.91
CA PHE A 155 -9.27 -0.20 -0.67
C PHE A 155 -10.62 0.54 -0.70
N ALA A 156 -10.75 1.64 0.04
CA ALA A 156 -12.00 2.40 0.12
C ALA A 156 -12.47 2.88 -1.27
N GLY A 157 -11.53 3.39 -2.07
CA GLY A 157 -11.79 3.80 -3.44
C GLY A 157 -12.24 2.66 -4.35
N TYR A 158 -11.56 1.51 -4.30
CA TYR A 158 -12.01 0.34 -5.06
C TYR A 158 -13.35 -0.21 -4.56
N ALA A 159 -13.65 -0.12 -3.26
CA ALA A 159 -14.95 -0.53 -2.72
C ALA A 159 -16.09 0.38 -3.22
N GLU A 160 -15.82 1.68 -3.40
CA GLU A 160 -16.73 2.62 -4.08
C GLU A 160 -16.94 2.23 -5.54
N ASP A 161 -15.86 1.93 -6.29
CA ASP A 161 -15.96 1.46 -7.68
C ASP A 161 -16.78 0.17 -7.80
N VAL A 162 -16.62 -0.78 -6.87
CA VAL A 162 -17.42 -2.02 -6.82
C VAL A 162 -18.91 -1.68 -6.72
N LEU A 163 -19.28 -0.78 -5.80
CA LEU A 163 -20.68 -0.40 -5.64
C LEU A 163 -21.21 0.30 -6.90
N GLY A 164 -20.47 1.26 -7.44
CA GLY A 164 -20.87 1.99 -8.65
C GLY A 164 -21.04 1.07 -9.86
N ALA A 165 -20.14 0.10 -10.04
CA ALA A 165 -20.21 -0.88 -11.13
C ALA A 165 -21.42 -1.82 -10.95
N LEU A 166 -21.69 -2.29 -9.74
CA LEU A 166 -22.87 -3.12 -9.45
C LEU A 166 -24.19 -2.37 -9.66
N ASP A 167 -24.26 -1.11 -9.24
CA ASP A 167 -25.43 -0.24 -9.44
C ASP A 167 -25.66 0.05 -10.94
N SER A 168 -24.59 0.03 -11.75
CA SER A 168 -24.63 0.21 -13.21
C SER A 168 -24.87 -1.10 -13.98
N GLY A 169 -25.00 -2.25 -13.31
CA GLY A 169 -25.16 -3.54 -13.96
C GLY A 169 -23.89 -4.09 -14.63
N ASP A 170 -22.70 -3.64 -14.22
CA ASP A 170 -21.39 -4.12 -14.68
C ASP A 170 -20.69 -4.99 -13.61
N PRO A 171 -21.05 -6.28 -13.49
CA PRO A 171 -20.50 -7.14 -12.44
C PRO A 171 -19.06 -7.57 -12.68
N TYR A 172 -18.55 -7.50 -13.91
CA TYR A 172 -17.16 -7.89 -14.19
C TYR A 172 -16.19 -6.79 -13.78
N THR A 173 -16.54 -5.52 -13.98
CA THR A 173 -15.78 -4.41 -13.38
C THR A 173 -15.84 -4.46 -11.86
N ALA A 174 -17.02 -4.71 -11.28
CA ALA A 174 -17.13 -4.92 -9.83
C ALA A 174 -16.23 -6.06 -9.33
N LEU A 175 -16.20 -7.17 -10.05
CA LEU A 175 -15.32 -8.29 -9.73
C LEU A 175 -13.84 -7.91 -9.79
N ALA A 176 -13.40 -7.21 -10.84
CA ALA A 176 -12.02 -6.75 -10.97
C ALA A 176 -11.64 -5.77 -9.85
N SER A 177 -12.47 -4.74 -9.60
CA SER A 177 -12.22 -3.76 -8.54
C SER A 177 -12.20 -4.40 -7.15
N SER A 178 -13.05 -5.41 -6.89
CA SER A 178 -13.02 -6.13 -5.60
C SER A 178 -11.73 -6.94 -5.38
N ALA A 179 -11.07 -7.39 -6.45
CA ALA A 179 -9.77 -8.06 -6.36
C ALA A 179 -8.67 -7.05 -5.98
N LEU A 180 -8.63 -5.89 -6.66
CA LEU A 180 -7.70 -4.80 -6.34
C LEU A 180 -7.90 -4.28 -4.91
N ALA A 181 -9.15 -4.19 -4.45
CA ALA A 181 -9.46 -3.87 -3.06
C ALA A 181 -8.81 -4.91 -2.12
N LEU A 182 -9.05 -6.21 -2.35
CA LEU A 182 -8.51 -7.25 -1.49
C LEU A 182 -6.97 -7.28 -1.47
N GLU A 183 -6.32 -7.03 -2.61
CA GLU A 183 -4.85 -6.87 -2.68
C GLU A 183 -4.37 -5.69 -1.85
N ALA A 184 -5.04 -4.53 -1.93
CA ALA A 184 -4.70 -3.37 -1.10
C ALA A 184 -4.86 -3.69 0.40
N ALA A 185 -5.93 -4.37 0.82
CA ALA A 185 -6.07 -4.78 2.22
C ALA A 185 -4.98 -5.77 2.68
N ALA A 186 -4.53 -6.66 1.79
CA ALA A 186 -3.43 -7.57 2.09
C ALA A 186 -2.08 -6.83 2.24
N GLU A 187 -1.81 -5.84 1.39
CA GLU A 187 -0.64 -4.96 1.51
C GLU A 187 -0.69 -4.10 2.78
N ALA A 188 -1.86 -3.59 3.16
CA ALA A 188 -2.05 -2.91 4.44
C ALA A 188 -1.75 -3.83 5.63
N ALA A 189 -2.17 -5.09 5.57
CA ALA A 189 -1.89 -6.07 6.62
C ALA A 189 -0.40 -6.42 6.73
N LEU A 190 0.30 -6.55 5.60
CA LEU A 190 1.75 -6.75 5.56
C LEU A 190 2.50 -5.55 6.14
N ALA A 191 2.13 -4.34 5.72
CA ALA A 191 2.68 -3.12 6.30
C ALA A 191 2.42 -3.07 7.81
N ALA A 192 1.19 -3.30 8.26
CA ALA A 192 0.83 -3.34 9.67
C ALA A 192 1.64 -4.39 10.47
N ALA A 193 2.06 -5.49 9.84
CA ALA A 193 2.96 -6.50 10.40
C ALA A 193 4.46 -6.19 10.24
N ASP A 194 4.80 -4.97 9.85
CA ASP A 194 6.16 -4.45 9.62
C ASP A 194 6.90 -5.03 8.40
N ASP A 195 6.20 -5.74 7.50
CA ASP A 195 6.68 -6.02 6.14
C ASP A 195 6.32 -4.83 5.23
N ILE A 196 7.17 -3.81 5.25
CA ILE A 196 7.01 -2.53 4.55
C ILE A 196 7.41 -2.56 3.06
N TYR A 197 7.75 -3.71 2.50
CA TYR A 197 8.06 -3.78 1.07
C TYR A 197 6.82 -3.38 0.24
N LEU A 198 7.04 -2.84 -0.96
CA LEU A 198 5.95 -2.45 -1.85
C LEU A 198 6.17 -3.01 -3.24
N GLY A 199 5.08 -3.49 -3.84
CA GLY A 199 5.01 -3.84 -5.25
C GLY A 199 4.13 -5.06 -5.50
N ASP A 200 3.59 -5.14 -6.71
CA ASP A 200 2.64 -6.18 -7.13
C ASP A 200 3.27 -7.59 -7.15
N LYS A 201 4.61 -7.65 -7.12
CA LYS A 201 5.36 -8.91 -7.05
C LYS A 201 5.42 -9.40 -5.61
N PHE A 202 5.46 -10.72 -5.45
CA PHE A 202 5.74 -11.40 -4.18
C PHE A 202 4.68 -11.26 -3.08
N LEU A 203 3.49 -10.70 -3.35
CA LEU A 203 2.41 -10.56 -2.35
C LEU A 203 2.21 -11.85 -1.54
N PHE A 204 1.98 -12.99 -2.20
CA PHE A 204 1.75 -14.25 -1.51
C PHE A 204 2.98 -14.82 -0.80
N ARG A 205 4.19 -14.58 -1.32
CA ARG A 205 5.43 -14.96 -0.64
C ARG A 205 5.60 -14.17 0.66
N ARG A 206 5.25 -12.89 0.64
CA ARG A 206 5.26 -12.02 1.83
C ARG A 206 4.18 -12.44 2.81
N LEU A 207 2.95 -12.70 2.35
CA LEU A 207 1.85 -13.17 3.18
C LEU A 207 2.22 -14.46 3.93
N THR A 208 2.82 -15.44 3.24
CA THR A 208 3.17 -16.75 3.83
C THR A 208 4.35 -16.70 4.78
N ARG A 209 5.36 -15.86 4.52
CA ARG A 209 6.56 -15.77 5.39
C ARG A 209 6.35 -14.90 6.63
N THR A 210 5.44 -13.93 6.57
CA THR A 210 5.19 -12.99 7.67
C THR A 210 4.26 -13.64 8.70
N PRO A 211 4.72 -13.92 9.95
CA PRO A 211 3.97 -14.73 10.92
C PRO A 211 2.55 -14.22 11.19
N ALA A 212 2.35 -12.90 11.21
CA ALA A 212 1.04 -12.31 11.48
C ALA A 212 0.03 -12.58 10.36
N THR A 213 0.46 -12.62 9.10
CA THR A 213 -0.40 -12.78 7.93
C THR A 213 -0.44 -14.20 7.38
N ALA A 214 0.52 -15.06 7.74
CA ALA A 214 0.63 -16.44 7.24
C ALA A 214 -0.68 -17.25 7.39
N PRO A 215 -1.44 -17.16 8.51
CA PRO A 215 -2.72 -17.86 8.65
C PRO A 215 -3.80 -17.45 7.63
N TRP A 216 -3.64 -16.29 6.99
CA TRP A 216 -4.60 -15.75 6.01
C TRP A 216 -4.25 -16.07 4.57
N ALA A 217 -3.02 -16.50 4.29
CA ALA A 217 -2.49 -16.60 2.92
C ALA A 217 -3.36 -17.52 2.02
N ASP A 218 -3.76 -18.69 2.51
CA ASP A 218 -4.60 -19.64 1.75
C ASP A 218 -6.00 -19.07 1.46
N LEU A 219 -6.63 -18.40 2.43
CA LEU A 219 -7.94 -17.78 2.23
C LEU A 219 -7.86 -16.67 1.19
N LEU A 220 -6.87 -15.78 1.31
CA LEU A 220 -6.69 -14.66 0.39
C LEU A 220 -6.38 -15.16 -1.03
N TRP A 221 -5.58 -16.22 -1.15
CA TRP A 221 -5.32 -16.87 -2.44
C TRP A 221 -6.60 -17.38 -3.07
N GLY A 222 -7.39 -18.13 -2.30
CA GLY A 222 -8.67 -18.68 -2.76
C GLY A 222 -9.66 -17.60 -3.17
N LEU A 223 -9.74 -16.48 -2.43
CA LEU A 223 -10.63 -15.36 -2.77
C LEU A 223 -10.19 -14.62 -4.04
N LEU A 224 -8.88 -14.42 -4.24
CA LEU A 224 -8.34 -13.71 -5.41
C LEU A 224 -8.42 -14.55 -6.68
N HIS A 225 -8.15 -15.85 -6.59
CA HIS A 225 -8.04 -16.75 -7.73
C HIS A 225 -9.23 -17.70 -7.90
N GLU A 226 -10.37 -17.42 -7.25
CA GLU A 226 -11.59 -18.18 -7.46
C GLU A 226 -11.99 -18.12 -8.96
N PRO A 227 -12.11 -19.26 -9.67
CA PRO A 227 -12.45 -19.27 -11.08
C PRO A 227 -13.83 -18.65 -11.34
N VAL A 228 -13.93 -17.88 -12.43
CA VAL A 228 -15.17 -17.21 -12.84
C VAL A 228 -15.60 -17.79 -14.18
N ALA A 229 -16.82 -18.34 -14.24
CA ALA A 229 -17.36 -18.87 -15.47
C ALA A 229 -17.91 -17.72 -16.34
N ALA A 230 -17.74 -17.83 -17.65
CA ALA A 230 -18.40 -16.91 -18.59
C ALA A 230 -19.93 -17.02 -18.42
N GLY A 231 -20.60 -15.87 -18.24
CA GLY A 231 -22.06 -15.84 -18.05
C GLY A 231 -22.52 -16.23 -16.65
N GLU A 232 -21.62 -16.24 -15.65
CA GLU A 232 -22.00 -16.48 -14.26
C GLU A 232 -23.10 -15.48 -13.81
N PRO A 233 -24.16 -15.94 -13.11
CA PRO A 233 -25.26 -15.06 -12.71
C PRO A 233 -24.82 -13.92 -11.79
N LEU A 234 -25.39 -12.73 -11.99
CA LEU A 234 -25.11 -11.52 -11.19
C LEU A 234 -25.12 -11.75 -9.66
N PRO A 235 -26.08 -12.50 -9.06
CA PRO A 235 -26.06 -12.75 -7.63
C PRO A 235 -24.78 -13.46 -7.13
N ARG A 236 -24.22 -14.39 -7.91
CA ARG A 236 -22.97 -15.08 -7.55
C ARG A 236 -21.75 -14.17 -7.67
N LEU A 237 -21.71 -13.34 -8.72
CA LEU A 237 -20.64 -12.35 -8.89
C LEU A 237 -20.67 -11.34 -7.73
N ARG A 238 -21.86 -10.88 -7.33
CA ARG A 238 -22.04 -10.01 -6.16
C ARG A 238 -21.57 -10.68 -4.87
N GLU A 239 -21.96 -11.93 -4.63
CA GLU A 239 -21.49 -12.68 -3.45
C GLU A 239 -19.96 -12.77 -3.39
N ARG A 240 -19.30 -13.03 -4.52
CA ARG A 240 -17.84 -13.08 -4.61
C ARG A 240 -17.20 -11.72 -4.31
N THR A 241 -17.75 -10.63 -4.86
CA THR A 241 -17.28 -9.26 -4.56
C THR A 241 -17.43 -8.93 -3.07
N ASP A 242 -18.59 -9.26 -2.48
CA ASP A 242 -18.87 -9.00 -1.07
C ASP A 242 -17.94 -9.80 -0.15
N ARG A 243 -17.64 -11.06 -0.48
CA ARG A 243 -16.69 -11.89 0.30
C ARG A 243 -15.29 -11.27 0.32
N ARG A 244 -14.81 -10.78 -0.82
CA ARG A 244 -13.50 -10.09 -0.92
C ARG A 244 -13.48 -8.82 -0.07
N LEU A 245 -14.49 -7.98 -0.22
CA LEU A 245 -14.58 -6.73 0.52
C LEU A 245 -14.72 -6.94 2.04
N ARG A 246 -15.53 -7.92 2.48
CA ARG A 246 -15.65 -8.27 3.92
C ARG A 246 -14.33 -8.76 4.51
N ALA A 247 -13.59 -9.58 3.77
CA ALA A 247 -12.27 -10.04 4.20
C ALA A 247 -11.30 -8.88 4.33
N GLY A 248 -11.23 -8.01 3.32
CA GLY A 248 -10.35 -6.83 3.35
C GLY A 248 -10.68 -5.85 4.47
N ASN A 249 -11.96 -5.53 4.67
CA ASN A 249 -12.42 -4.68 5.77
C ASN A 249 -12.04 -5.23 7.15
N LEU A 250 -12.13 -6.56 7.34
CA LEU A 250 -11.73 -7.19 8.59
C LEU A 250 -10.21 -7.04 8.81
N LEU A 251 -9.40 -7.27 7.79
CA LEU A 251 -7.95 -7.04 7.86
C LEU A 251 -7.64 -5.58 8.21
N LEU A 252 -8.27 -4.63 7.51
CA LEU A 252 -8.04 -3.20 7.74
C LEU A 252 -8.47 -2.75 9.14
N ALA A 253 -9.51 -3.35 9.71
CA ALA A 253 -9.90 -3.08 11.10
C ALA A 253 -8.79 -3.48 12.08
N TRP A 254 -8.18 -4.65 11.90
CA TRP A 254 -7.03 -5.07 12.71
C TRP A 254 -5.81 -4.17 12.50
N CYS A 255 -5.55 -3.76 11.25
CA CYS A 255 -4.46 -2.84 10.93
C CYS A 255 -4.65 -1.49 11.63
N ALA A 256 -5.87 -0.95 11.61
CA ALA A 256 -6.18 0.36 12.20
C ALA A 256 -6.19 0.34 13.73
N LEU A 257 -6.54 -0.77 14.37
CA LEU A 257 -6.67 -0.88 15.83
C LEU A 257 -5.41 -1.41 16.50
N GLU A 258 -4.93 -2.57 16.08
CA GLU A 258 -3.81 -3.27 16.71
C GLU A 258 -2.49 -3.01 15.98
N GLY A 259 -2.55 -2.96 14.65
CA GLY A 259 -1.39 -2.74 13.81
C GLY A 259 -0.93 -1.29 13.73
N TRP A 260 -1.72 -0.36 14.28
CA TRP A 260 -1.40 1.06 14.25
C TRP A 260 -0.37 1.47 15.31
N PRO A 261 -0.61 1.21 16.61
CA PRO A 261 0.31 1.61 17.68
C PRO A 261 1.63 0.81 17.68
N ALA A 262 1.61 -0.42 17.17
CA ALA A 262 2.78 -1.29 17.08
C ALA A 262 2.60 -2.28 15.92
N PRO A 263 3.69 -2.90 15.42
CA PRO A 263 3.59 -4.00 14.47
C PRO A 263 2.64 -5.12 14.92
N LEU A 264 1.79 -5.60 14.02
CA LEU A 264 0.95 -6.78 14.24
C LEU A 264 1.84 -8.01 14.47
N ALA A 265 1.75 -8.58 15.67
CA ALA A 265 2.40 -9.86 15.95
C ALA A 265 1.60 -11.05 15.40
N THR A 266 0.26 -10.95 15.45
CA THR A 266 -0.65 -12.01 15.02
C THR A 266 -1.94 -11.39 14.47
N LEU A 267 -2.50 -11.97 13.41
CA LEU A 267 -3.91 -11.81 13.07
C LEU A 267 -4.67 -13.03 13.60
N PRO A 268 -5.91 -12.87 14.09
CA PRO A 268 -6.76 -14.01 14.36
C PRO A 268 -6.92 -14.85 13.10
N ALA A 269 -6.92 -16.17 13.24
CA ALA A 269 -7.15 -17.05 12.10
C ALA A 269 -8.46 -16.67 11.40
N PRO A 270 -8.50 -16.69 10.06
CA PRO A 270 -9.71 -16.35 9.34
C PRO A 270 -10.84 -17.29 9.76
N SER A 271 -11.95 -16.73 10.24
CA SER A 271 -13.12 -17.53 10.58
C SER A 271 -13.94 -17.79 9.33
N THR A 272 -14.26 -19.07 9.09
CA THR A 272 -15.27 -19.48 8.10
C THR A 272 -16.69 -19.47 8.67
N ALA A 273 -16.86 -19.11 9.95
CA ALA A 273 -18.18 -19.00 10.55
C ALA A 273 -19.04 -17.95 9.83
N ALA A 274 -20.36 -18.08 9.98
CA ALA A 274 -21.36 -17.29 9.26
C ALA A 274 -20.91 -15.83 9.08
N PRO A 275 -20.86 -15.32 7.84
CA PRO A 275 -20.23 -14.05 7.54
C PRO A 275 -20.90 -12.96 8.36
N ALA A 276 -20.09 -12.22 9.11
CA ALA A 276 -20.56 -10.98 9.72
C ALA A 276 -21.20 -10.12 8.61
N ARG A 277 -22.39 -9.60 8.89
CA ARG A 277 -23.23 -8.89 7.91
C ARG A 277 -22.84 -7.41 7.77
N ARG A 278 -21.70 -7.00 8.37
CA ARG A 278 -21.09 -5.66 8.26
C ARG A 278 -21.14 -5.18 6.82
N SER A 279 -21.42 -3.90 6.61
CA SER A 279 -21.34 -3.35 5.26
C SER A 279 -20.00 -3.72 4.60
N PRO A 280 -20.00 -4.40 3.43
CA PRO A 280 -18.76 -4.71 2.72
C PRO A 280 -18.11 -3.42 2.18
N TYR A 281 -18.82 -2.31 2.17
CA TYR A 281 -18.34 -1.06 1.59
C TYR A 281 -17.78 -0.09 2.64
N ALA A 282 -17.82 -0.42 3.93
CA ALA A 282 -17.34 0.45 5.00
C ALA A 282 -15.89 0.14 5.37
N THR A 283 -15.00 1.08 5.14
CA THR A 283 -13.55 0.92 5.30
C THR A 283 -13.04 1.70 6.50
N PRO A 284 -12.35 1.06 7.46
CA PRO A 284 -11.69 1.79 8.53
C PRO A 284 -10.44 2.50 7.99
N LEU A 285 -10.36 3.81 8.22
CA LEU A 285 -9.18 4.61 7.92
C LEU A 285 -8.74 5.35 9.19
N ARG A 286 -7.45 5.24 9.53
CA ARG A 286 -6.86 5.95 10.66
C ARG A 286 -6.17 7.20 10.17
N PHE A 287 -6.41 8.28 10.90
CA PHE A 287 -5.79 9.59 10.73
C PHE A 287 -5.00 9.93 11.99
N ARG A 288 -4.21 11.00 11.93
CA ARG A 288 -3.48 11.49 13.10
C ARG A 288 -4.44 12.01 14.18
N ASP A 289 -5.57 12.58 13.77
CA ASP A 289 -6.58 13.23 14.60
C ASP A 289 -7.79 12.35 14.93
N GLY A 290 -7.81 11.09 14.48
CA GLY A 290 -8.89 10.17 14.81
C GLY A 290 -8.97 8.97 13.87
N LEU A 291 -10.13 8.32 13.91
CA LEU A 291 -10.45 7.18 13.09
C LEU A 291 -11.78 7.46 12.37
N ALA A 292 -11.92 6.97 11.15
CA ALA A 292 -13.18 7.03 10.42
C ALA A 292 -13.58 5.66 9.85
N LEU A 293 -14.88 5.44 9.73
CA LEU A 293 -15.47 4.41 8.85
C LEU A 293 -15.96 5.12 7.59
N ILE A 294 -15.25 4.90 6.48
CA ILE A 294 -15.51 5.54 5.19
C ILE A 294 -16.33 4.58 4.34
N GLY A 295 -17.55 4.97 3.99
CA GLY A 295 -18.38 4.27 3.01
C GLY A 295 -18.59 5.13 1.75
N PRO A 296 -19.11 4.52 0.65
CA PRO A 296 -19.29 5.22 -0.63
C PRO A 296 -20.26 6.40 -0.59
N ARG A 297 -21.16 6.44 0.41
CA ARG A 297 -22.21 7.47 0.51
C ARG A 297 -22.16 8.26 1.81
N GLU A 298 -21.47 7.74 2.81
CA GLU A 298 -21.46 8.26 4.17
C GLU A 298 -20.13 7.92 4.83
N SER A 299 -19.60 8.85 5.62
CA SER A 299 -18.39 8.66 6.41
C SER A 299 -18.68 9.08 7.84
N TYR A 300 -18.13 8.34 8.79
CA TYR A 300 -18.38 8.56 10.21
C TYR A 300 -17.06 8.63 10.96
N ARG A 301 -16.89 9.64 11.79
CA ARG A 301 -15.81 9.67 12.76
C ARG A 301 -16.15 8.70 13.90
N VAL A 302 -15.19 7.87 14.25
CA VAL A 302 -15.32 6.83 15.26
C VAL A 302 -14.14 6.85 16.20
N ASP A 303 -14.32 6.27 17.38
CA ASP A 303 -13.22 5.94 18.27
C ASP A 303 -12.84 4.45 18.15
N ASP A 304 -11.79 4.05 18.87
CA ASP A 304 -11.30 2.67 18.86
C ASP A 304 -12.35 1.68 19.42
N ALA A 305 -13.20 2.10 20.36
CA ALA A 305 -14.21 1.22 20.96
C ALA A 305 -15.34 0.91 19.97
N VAL A 306 -15.80 1.92 19.24
CA VAL A 306 -16.80 1.78 18.18
C VAL A 306 -16.28 0.92 17.04
N LEU A 307 -15.03 1.12 16.60
CA LEU A 307 -14.46 0.28 15.55
C LEU A 307 -14.28 -1.18 15.99
N ARG A 308 -13.87 -1.43 17.25
CA ARG A 308 -13.83 -2.80 17.81
C ARG A 308 -15.22 -3.44 17.79
N ARG A 309 -16.25 -2.71 18.24
CA ARG A 309 -17.63 -3.19 18.21
C ARG A 309 -18.10 -3.49 16.80
N TRP A 310 -17.81 -2.61 15.84
CA TRP A 310 -18.12 -2.84 14.44
C TRP A 310 -17.41 -4.09 13.91
N ARG A 311 -16.09 -4.21 14.11
CA ARG A 311 -15.28 -5.37 13.71
C ARG A 311 -15.76 -6.69 14.33
N ASP A 312 -16.25 -6.65 15.56
CA ASP A 312 -16.64 -7.84 16.32
C ASP A 312 -18.15 -8.14 16.21
N ALA A 313 -18.92 -7.28 15.54
CA ALA A 313 -20.36 -7.44 15.35
C ALA A 313 -20.70 -8.75 14.64
N ARG A 314 -21.65 -9.48 15.22
CA ARG A 314 -22.23 -10.71 14.66
C ARG A 314 -23.50 -10.38 13.88
N PRO A 315 -23.95 -11.28 12.99
CA PRO A 315 -25.24 -11.11 12.32
C PRO A 315 -26.38 -10.87 13.32
N GLY A 316 -27.12 -9.78 13.17
CA GLY A 316 -28.21 -9.38 14.06
C GLY A 316 -27.82 -8.41 15.17
N ASP A 317 -26.53 -8.12 15.37
CA ASP A 317 -26.09 -7.08 16.29
C ASP A 317 -26.31 -5.68 15.68
N PRO A 318 -26.66 -4.66 16.48
CA PRO A 318 -26.74 -3.27 15.98
C PRO A 318 -25.42 -2.72 15.41
N GLY A 319 -24.28 -3.34 15.74
CA GLY A 319 -22.97 -2.97 15.19
C GLY A 319 -22.75 -3.35 13.73
N ASP A 320 -23.70 -4.09 13.15
CA ASP A 320 -23.66 -4.64 11.80
C ASP A 320 -24.07 -3.62 10.72
N ASP A 321 -24.82 -2.60 11.13
CA ASP A 321 -25.31 -1.50 10.28
C ASP A 321 -24.74 -0.18 10.78
N LEU A 322 -24.03 0.56 9.91
CA LEU A 322 -23.51 1.89 10.23
C LEU A 322 -24.62 2.85 10.64
N ARG A 323 -25.80 2.74 10.03
CA ARG A 323 -26.96 3.57 10.39
C ARG A 323 -27.52 3.19 11.75
N ALA A 324 -27.49 1.93 12.12
CA ALA A 324 -27.86 1.51 13.47
C ALA A 324 -26.84 2.02 14.50
N LEU A 325 -25.53 1.98 14.21
CA LEU A 325 -24.51 2.62 15.05
C LEU A 325 -24.72 4.14 15.18
N ALA A 326 -25.06 4.82 14.07
CA ALA A 326 -25.39 6.25 14.08
C ALA A 326 -26.66 6.53 14.90
N ALA A 327 -27.72 5.75 14.71
CA ALA A 327 -28.98 5.89 15.43
C ALA A 327 -28.84 5.65 16.94
N LEU A 328 -27.86 4.84 17.35
CA LEU A 328 -27.49 4.65 18.76
C LEU A 328 -26.67 5.81 19.35
N GLY A 329 -26.39 6.86 18.58
CA GLY A 329 -25.56 7.99 19.01
C GLY A 329 -24.09 7.64 19.20
N LEU A 330 -23.66 6.49 18.68
CA LEU A 330 -22.27 6.02 18.78
C LEU A 330 -21.38 6.58 17.67
N LEU A 331 -21.99 7.14 16.62
CA LEU A 331 -21.28 7.82 15.54
C LEU A 331 -21.58 9.31 15.64
N ALA A 332 -20.55 10.12 15.80
CA ALA A 332 -20.65 11.51 15.42
C ALA A 332 -20.59 11.52 13.88
N ALA A 333 -21.70 11.89 13.24
CA ALA A 333 -21.62 12.32 11.84
C ALA A 333 -20.52 13.38 11.79
N ASP A 334 -19.63 13.30 10.79
CA ASP A 334 -18.58 14.31 10.63
C ASP A 334 -19.30 15.62 10.28
N GLY A 335 -19.66 16.37 11.31
CA GLY A 335 -20.23 17.70 11.23
C GLY A 335 -19.17 18.72 10.85
N GLY A 336 -18.26 18.35 9.94
CA GLY A 336 -17.53 19.32 9.15
C GLY A 336 -18.54 20.38 8.71
N PRO A 337 -18.19 21.67 8.78
CA PRO A 337 -19.15 22.76 8.67
C PRO A 337 -20.13 22.45 7.56
N ALA A 338 -21.44 22.52 7.85
CA ALA A 338 -22.44 22.52 6.79
C ALA A 338 -21.92 23.47 5.70
N PRO A 339 -22.00 23.10 4.40
CA PRO A 339 -21.58 24.02 3.35
C PRO A 339 -22.19 25.38 3.70
N GLY A 340 -21.34 26.39 3.85
CA GLY A 340 -21.80 27.74 4.16
C GLY A 340 -22.91 28.14 3.18
N PRO A 341 -23.74 29.13 3.52
CA PRO A 341 -24.73 29.65 2.57
C PRO A 341 -24.03 29.82 1.22
N PRO A 342 -24.63 29.33 0.11
CA PRO A 342 -23.95 29.29 -1.18
C PRO A 342 -23.35 30.65 -1.46
N ASP A 343 -22.06 30.67 -1.79
CA ASP A 343 -21.44 31.87 -2.33
C ASP A 343 -22.35 32.43 -3.44
N PRO A 344 -22.49 33.76 -3.54
CA PRO A 344 -23.26 34.37 -4.63
C PRO A 344 -22.83 33.72 -5.94
N ALA A 345 -23.82 33.29 -6.72
CA ALA A 345 -23.62 32.44 -7.88
C ALA A 345 -22.40 32.90 -8.72
N PRO A 346 -21.41 32.02 -8.97
CA PRO A 346 -20.29 32.38 -9.81
C PRO A 346 -20.80 32.78 -11.19
N PRO A 347 -20.09 33.68 -11.90
CA PRO A 347 -20.48 34.09 -13.24
C PRO A 347 -20.70 32.86 -14.13
N PRO A 348 -21.72 32.88 -15.01
CA PRO A 348 -22.08 31.73 -15.83
C PRO A 348 -20.86 31.28 -16.65
N GLY A 349 -20.38 30.05 -16.38
CA GLY A 349 -19.21 29.48 -17.06
C GLY A 349 -18.26 28.68 -16.17
N VAL A 350 -18.38 28.77 -14.83
CA VAL A 350 -17.55 28.00 -13.89
C VAL A 350 -18.44 26.98 -13.17
N ARG A 351 -18.25 25.69 -13.46
CA ARG A 351 -18.88 24.60 -12.67
C ARG A 351 -18.09 24.46 -11.37
N PRO A 352 -18.73 24.51 -10.19
CA PRO A 352 -18.06 24.15 -8.95
C PRO A 352 -17.75 22.64 -8.96
N GLU A 353 -16.49 22.27 -8.74
CA GLU A 353 -16.13 20.90 -8.42
C GLU A 353 -16.61 20.56 -7.00
N PRO A 354 -17.20 19.37 -6.77
CA PRO A 354 -17.64 18.97 -5.43
C PRO A 354 -16.46 18.89 -4.46
N LEU A 355 -16.67 19.40 -3.24
CA LEU A 355 -15.74 19.38 -2.10
C LEU A 355 -15.29 17.97 -1.66
N PHE A 356 -15.89 16.92 -2.22
CA PHE A 356 -15.46 15.52 -2.09
C PHE A 356 -15.67 14.82 -3.43
N ALA A 357 -14.67 14.88 -4.30
CA ALA A 357 -14.48 13.89 -5.34
C ALA A 357 -13.08 13.31 -5.15
N TRP A 358 -13.02 12.13 -4.52
CA TRP A 358 -11.84 11.29 -4.65
C TRP A 358 -11.78 10.88 -6.13
N GLN A 359 -10.92 11.51 -6.92
CA GLN A 359 -10.61 11.04 -8.26
C GLN A 359 -9.42 10.08 -8.14
N PRO A 360 -9.61 8.76 -8.29
CA PRO A 360 -8.48 7.88 -8.50
C PRO A 360 -7.77 8.35 -9.76
N ARG A 361 -6.52 8.82 -9.62
CA ARG A 361 -5.64 8.93 -10.78
C ARG A 361 -5.39 7.52 -11.28
N THR A 362 -6.09 7.13 -12.34
CA THR A 362 -5.72 5.96 -13.12
C THR A 362 -4.42 6.32 -13.83
N ASP A 363 -3.28 6.10 -13.16
CA ASP A 363 -1.99 6.06 -13.83
C ASP A 363 -2.06 4.91 -14.83
N ARG A 364 -2.32 5.26 -16.11
CA ARG A 364 -2.25 4.29 -17.20
C ARG A 364 -0.85 3.69 -17.16
N LEU A 365 -0.76 2.38 -16.95
CA LEU A 365 0.44 1.62 -17.31
C LEU A 365 0.82 2.03 -18.74
N PRO A 366 2.08 2.40 -19.02
CA PRO A 366 2.51 2.62 -20.39
C PRO A 366 2.21 1.34 -21.17
N GLY A 367 1.38 1.45 -22.20
CA GLY A 367 1.09 0.33 -23.09
C GLY A 367 2.40 -0.23 -23.68
N PRO A 368 2.43 -1.51 -24.07
CA PRO A 368 3.62 -2.11 -24.64
C PRO A 368 4.10 -1.26 -25.82
N VAL A 369 5.36 -0.83 -25.75
CA VAL A 369 6.04 -0.19 -26.88
C VAL A 369 6.18 -1.25 -27.96
N VAL A 370 5.26 -1.27 -28.92
CA VAL A 370 5.39 -2.10 -30.12
C VAL A 370 6.54 -1.54 -30.92
N ALA A 371 7.69 -2.22 -30.89
CA ALA A 371 8.81 -1.93 -31.76
C ALA A 371 8.34 -2.05 -33.22
N ARG A 372 8.41 -0.95 -33.97
CA ARG A 372 8.18 -0.98 -35.42
C ARG A 372 9.33 -1.78 -36.05
N PRO A 373 9.06 -2.76 -36.92
CA PRO A 373 10.12 -3.43 -37.66
C PRO A 373 10.78 -2.40 -38.58
N GLU A 374 12.09 -2.22 -38.43
CA GLU A 374 12.89 -1.49 -39.39
C GLU A 374 12.80 -2.19 -40.75
N ALA A 375 12.32 -1.45 -41.74
CA ALA A 375 12.34 -1.89 -43.12
C ALA A 375 13.81 -2.00 -43.56
N ALA A 376 14.24 -3.23 -43.86
CA ALA A 376 15.49 -3.49 -44.54
C ALA A 376 15.55 -2.70 -45.85
N ARG A 377 16.65 -1.98 -46.06
CA ARG A 377 17.05 -1.40 -47.35
C ARG A 377 18.19 -2.21 -47.93
#